data_AF-A0A0F9V670-F1
#
_entry.id   AF-A0A0F9V670-F1
#
_cell.length_a   1.000
_cell.length_b   1.000
_cell.length_c   1.000
_cell.angle_alpha   90.00
_cell.angle_beta   90.00
_cell.angle_gamma   90.00
#
_symmetry.space_group_name_H-M   'P 1'
#
loop_
_entity.id
_entity.type
_entity.pdbx_description
1 polymer ?
#
loop_
_entity_poly.entity_id
_entity_poly.type
_entity_poly.pdbx_seq_one_letter_code
_entity_poly.pdbx_strand_id
1 'polypeptide(L)'
;MSRVQIRQEGPEVLLVIDGRALQMPWNVALDVSKALAIKARKAEEIAKVEGIIFDQALLIRTGAPLGFTDNPDIQQEAAKEAAHNGDLRKYLPGGVKATEQFGNPTVRHNAERNGHGKGS
;
A
#
# COMPACT_ATOMS: atom_id res chain seq x y z
N MET A 1 15.09 18.43 -8.48
CA MET A 1 14.37 18.46 -7.19
C MET A 1 13.28 19.51 -7.29
N SER A 2 12.01 19.15 -7.09
CA SER A 2 10.90 20.10 -7.09
C SER A 2 10.96 20.97 -5.83
N ARG A 3 10.73 22.29 -5.98
CA ARG A 3 10.72 23.21 -4.83
C ARG A 3 9.31 23.29 -4.29
N VAL A 4 9.09 22.66 -3.13
CA VAL A 4 7.81 22.68 -2.42
C VAL A 4 7.91 23.59 -1.21
N GLN A 5 6.95 24.50 -1.04
CA GLN A 5 6.80 25.32 0.16
C GLN A 5 5.35 25.30 0.64
N ILE A 6 5.14 25.16 1.94
CA ILE A 6 3.83 25.25 2.57
C ILE A 6 3.90 26.35 3.62
N ARG A 7 2.94 27.28 3.60
CA ARG A 7 2.86 28.40 4.54
C ARG A 7 1.43 28.55 5.05
N GLN A 8 1.30 29.12 6.25
CA GLN A 8 0.03 29.54 6.80
C GLN A 8 -0.12 31.05 6.61
N GLU A 9 -1.27 31.48 6.12
CA GLU A 9 -1.63 32.89 5.96
C GLU A 9 -2.99 33.13 6.64
N GLY A 10 -2.95 33.44 7.93
CA GLY A 10 -4.16 33.55 8.76
C GLY A 10 -4.90 32.20 8.84
N PRO A 11 -6.20 32.13 8.46
CA PRO A 11 -6.98 30.88 8.44
C PRO A 11 -6.77 30.06 7.15
N GLU A 12 -5.97 30.56 6.21
CA GLU A 12 -5.68 29.92 4.93
C GLU A 12 -4.30 29.24 4.95
N VAL A 13 -4.13 28.26 4.08
CA VAL A 13 -2.87 27.54 3.83
C VAL A 13 -2.48 27.73 2.37
N LEU A 14 -1.23 28.10 2.13
CA LEU A 14 -0.65 28.29 0.81
C LEU A 14 0.33 27.16 0.50
N LEU A 15 0.04 26.38 -0.54
CA LEU A 15 0.96 25.39 -1.12
C LEU A 15 1.59 25.98 -2.38
N VAL A 16 2.92 26.04 -2.43
CA VAL A 16 3.67 26.49 -3.61
C VAL A 16 4.53 25.34 -4.14
N ILE A 17 4.31 24.98 -5.41
CA ILE A 17 5.09 23.96 -6.13
C ILE A 17 5.61 24.59 -7.40
N ASP A 18 6.95 24.69 -7.53
CA ASP A 18 7.63 25.20 -8.73
C ASP A 18 7.06 26.55 -9.23
N GLY A 19 6.77 27.44 -8.27
CA GLY A 19 6.23 28.78 -8.53
C GLY A 19 4.71 28.86 -8.72
N ARG A 20 4.00 27.73 -8.74
CA ARG A 20 2.53 27.69 -8.78
C ARG A 20 1.98 27.60 -7.37
N ALA A 21 1.06 28.50 -7.04
CA ALA A 21 0.45 28.58 -5.72
C ALA A 21 -0.99 28.07 -5.74
N LEU A 22 -1.34 27.30 -4.72
CA LEU A 22 -2.70 26.89 -4.40
C LEU A 22 -2.98 27.32 -2.97
N GLN A 23 -3.93 28.24 -2.82
CA GLN A 23 -4.42 28.71 -1.53
C GLN A 23 -5.72 27.99 -1.19
N MET A 24 -5.88 27.60 0.08
CA MET A 24 -7.09 26.93 0.54
C MET A 24 -7.34 27.16 2.04
N PRO A 25 -8.61 27.13 2.49
CA PRO A 25 -8.93 27.21 3.90
C PRO A 25 -8.31 26.05 4.70
N TRP A 26 -8.01 26.29 5.99
CA TRP A 26 -7.31 25.29 6.83
C TRP A 26 -8.00 23.92 6.88
N ASN A 27 -9.33 23.87 6.85
CA ASN A 27 -10.09 22.62 6.87
C ASN A 27 -9.92 21.83 5.57
N VAL A 28 -9.94 22.52 4.42
CA VAL A 28 -9.67 21.92 3.11
C VAL A 28 -8.23 21.42 3.02
N ALA A 29 -7.27 22.20 3.53
CA ALA A 29 -5.86 21.81 3.60
C ALA A 29 -5.66 20.52 4.40
N LEU A 30 -6.38 20.37 5.50
CA LEU A 30 -6.32 19.18 6.33
C LEU A 30 -6.81 17.95 5.56
N ASP A 31 -7.92 18.05 4.82
CA ASP A 31 -8.45 16.93 4.04
C ASP A 31 -7.56 16.57 2.84
N VAL A 32 -7.03 17.56 2.14
CA VAL A 32 -6.06 17.36 1.06
C VAL A 32 -4.80 16.67 1.58
N SER A 33 -4.29 17.06 2.75
CA SER A 33 -3.07 16.45 3.32
C SER A 33 -3.23 14.94 3.58
N LYS A 34 -4.39 14.53 4.10
CA LYS A 34 -4.71 13.11 4.34
C LYS A 34 -4.80 12.34 3.03
N ALA A 35 -5.53 12.88 2.06
CA ALA A 35 -5.69 12.25 0.75
C ALA A 35 -4.33 12.12 0.03
N LEU A 36 -3.50 13.16 0.09
CA LEU A 36 -2.17 13.18 -0.51
C LEU A 36 -1.27 12.12 0.14
N ALA A 37 -1.26 12.01 1.48
CA ALA A 37 -0.48 10.99 2.18
C ALA A 37 -0.89 9.56 1.77
N ILE A 38 -2.19 9.29 1.64
CA ILE A 38 -2.69 7.98 1.19
C ILE A 38 -2.22 7.68 -0.23
N LYS A 39 -2.33 8.65 -1.14
CA LYS A 39 -1.93 8.47 -2.55
C LYS A 39 -0.41 8.36 -2.72
N ALA A 40 0.36 9.12 -1.94
CA ALA A 40 1.81 9.05 -1.92
C ALA A 40 2.29 7.65 -1.50
N ARG A 41 1.71 7.05 -0.45
CA ARG A 41 2.05 5.68 -0.02
C ARG A 41 1.79 4.64 -1.10
N LYS A 42 0.65 4.73 -1.80
CA LYS A 42 0.35 3.84 -2.93
C LYS A 42 1.31 4.03 -4.10
N ALA A 43 1.70 5.26 -4.40
CA ALA A 43 2.66 5.55 -5.46
C ALA A 43 4.07 5.05 -5.10
N GLU A 44 4.47 5.18 -3.83
CA GLU A 44 5.72 4.63 -3.31
C GLU A 44 5.75 3.10 -3.40
N GLU A 45 4.64 2.44 -3.05
CA GLU A 45 4.48 1.00 -3.21
C GLU A 45 4.70 0.58 -4.67
N ILE A 46 4.07 1.26 -5.62
CA ILE A 46 4.27 1.05 -7.06
C ILE A 46 5.74 1.24 -7.47
N ALA A 47 6.37 2.33 -7.02
CA ALA A 47 7.75 2.64 -7.36
C ALA A 47 8.76 1.61 -6.80
N LYS A 48 8.39 0.89 -5.74
CA LYS A 48 9.22 -0.12 -5.07
C LYS A 48 8.80 -1.56 -5.37
N VAL A 49 7.84 -1.78 -6.29
CA VAL A 49 7.26 -3.09 -6.59
C VAL A 49 8.33 -4.17 -6.80
N GLU A 50 9.33 -3.93 -7.65
CA GLU A 50 10.35 -4.94 -7.97
C GLU A 50 11.16 -5.37 -6.74
N GLY A 51 11.55 -4.42 -5.89
CA GLY A 51 12.26 -4.71 -4.64
C GLY A 51 11.38 -5.46 -3.64
N ILE A 52 10.12 -5.05 -3.51
CA ILE A 52 9.14 -5.72 -2.64
C ILE A 52 8.90 -7.16 -3.10
N ILE A 53 8.77 -7.40 -4.42
CA ILE A 53 8.62 -8.74 -5.01
C ILE A 53 9.83 -9.61 -4.65
N PHE A 54 11.05 -9.10 -4.86
CA PHE A 54 12.27 -9.86 -4.62
C PHE A 54 12.49 -10.17 -3.14
N ASP A 55 12.32 -9.18 -2.26
CA ASP A 55 12.46 -9.35 -0.81
C ASP A 55 11.40 -10.31 -0.26
N GLN A 56 10.17 -10.23 -0.75
CA GLN A 56 9.11 -11.16 -0.39
C GLN A 56 9.38 -12.56 -0.94
N ALA A 57 9.97 -12.70 -2.12
CA ALA A 57 10.38 -13.98 -2.67
C ALA A 57 11.50 -14.66 -1.85
N LEU A 58 12.44 -13.87 -1.33
CA LEU A 58 13.47 -14.32 -0.38
C LEU A 58 12.83 -14.87 0.91
N LEU A 59 11.88 -14.12 1.47
CA LEU A 59 11.15 -14.51 2.67
C LEU A 59 10.34 -15.81 2.49
N ILE A 60 9.66 -15.95 1.35
CA ILE A 60 8.92 -17.17 0.99
C ILE A 60 9.85 -18.39 0.93
N ARG A 61 11.03 -18.27 0.32
CA ARG A 61 12.01 -19.38 0.24
C ARG A 61 12.67 -19.72 1.56
N THR A 62 12.85 -18.75 2.43
CA THR A 62 13.42 -18.99 3.77
C THR A 62 12.39 -19.60 4.74
N GLY A 63 11.11 -19.66 4.35
CA GLY A 63 10.03 -20.23 5.15
C GLY A 63 9.42 -19.24 6.15
N ALA A 64 9.62 -17.93 5.94
CA ALA A 64 9.05 -16.87 6.76
C ALA A 64 8.22 -15.92 5.87
N PRO A 65 7.05 -16.35 5.36
CA PRO A 65 6.26 -15.59 4.38
C PRO A 65 5.53 -14.40 5.05
N LEU A 66 6.28 -13.44 5.58
CA LEU A 66 5.73 -12.17 6.03
C LEU A 66 5.41 -11.32 4.80
N GLY A 67 4.18 -10.79 4.73
CA GLY A 67 3.78 -9.89 3.66
C GLY A 67 4.35 -8.49 3.88
N PHE A 68 5.20 -8.02 2.96
CA PHE A 68 5.62 -6.61 2.92
C PHE A 68 4.59 -5.69 2.28
N THR A 69 3.52 -6.27 1.74
CA THR A 69 2.41 -5.58 1.09
C THR A 69 1.14 -6.42 1.25
N ASP A 70 0.00 -5.73 1.29
CA ASP A 70 -1.35 -6.32 1.24
C ASP A 70 -1.89 -6.43 -0.20
N ASN A 71 -1.11 -6.03 -1.22
CA ASN A 71 -1.52 -6.07 -2.61
C ASN A 71 -1.45 -7.52 -3.15
N PRO A 72 -2.59 -8.13 -3.54
CA PRO A 72 -2.63 -9.53 -3.95
C PRO A 72 -1.85 -9.82 -5.23
N ASP A 73 -1.68 -8.83 -6.11
CA ASP A 73 -0.93 -9.01 -7.35
C ASP A 73 0.57 -9.08 -7.07
N ILE A 74 1.07 -8.20 -6.19
CA ILE A 74 2.47 -8.20 -5.76
C ILE A 74 2.81 -9.50 -5.01
N GLN A 75 1.89 -9.98 -4.15
CA GLN A 75 2.06 -11.25 -3.45
C GLN A 75 2.14 -12.45 -4.42
N GLN A 76 1.32 -12.46 -5.48
CA GLN A 76 1.35 -13.50 -6.50
C GLN A 76 2.65 -13.47 -7.31
N GLU A 77 3.11 -12.29 -7.70
CA GLU A 77 4.40 -12.15 -8.40
C GLU A 77 5.57 -12.58 -7.51
N ALA A 78 5.58 -12.21 -6.22
CA ALA A 78 6.59 -12.69 -5.26
C ALA A 78 6.61 -14.23 -5.14
N ALA A 79 5.43 -14.88 -5.17
CA ALA A 79 5.35 -16.33 -5.14
C ALA A 79 5.91 -16.98 -6.41
N LYS A 80 5.63 -16.41 -7.59
CA LYS A 80 6.22 -16.85 -8.87
C LYS A 80 7.74 -16.68 -8.84
N GLU A 81 8.20 -15.53 -8.38
CA GLU A 81 9.62 -15.19 -8.29
C GLU A 81 10.36 -16.16 -7.35
N ALA A 82 9.78 -16.48 -6.19
CA ALA A 82 10.31 -17.45 -5.23
C ALA A 82 10.45 -18.87 -5.83
N ALA A 83 9.54 -19.25 -6.74
CA ALA A 83 9.51 -20.56 -7.37
C ALA A 83 10.45 -20.65 -8.58
N HIS A 84 10.57 -19.58 -9.36
CA HIS A 84 11.17 -19.62 -10.69
C HIS A 84 12.48 -18.83 -10.86
N ASN A 85 12.82 -17.90 -9.96
CA ASN A 85 14.08 -17.15 -10.06
C ASN A 85 15.31 -18.06 -9.88
N GLY A 86 16.19 -18.07 -10.89
CA GLY A 86 17.37 -18.94 -10.94
C GLY A 86 18.41 -18.63 -9.86
N ASP A 87 18.65 -17.35 -9.56
CA ASP A 87 19.60 -16.93 -8.52
C ASP A 87 19.09 -17.31 -7.13
N LEU A 88 17.81 -17.05 -6.86
CA LEU A 88 17.17 -17.48 -5.61
C LEU A 88 17.28 -19.00 -5.44
N ARG A 89 17.01 -19.76 -6.52
CA ARG A 89 17.15 -21.23 -6.55
C ARG A 89 18.55 -21.72 -6.26
N LYS A 90 19.55 -21.03 -6.78
CA LYS A 90 20.96 -21.35 -6.61
C LYS A 90 21.45 -21.07 -5.19
N TYR A 91 21.09 -19.92 -4.62
CA TYR A 91 21.63 -19.46 -3.33
C TYR A 91 20.82 -19.88 -2.10
N LEU A 92 19.54 -20.27 -2.25
CA LEU A 92 18.66 -20.69 -1.13
C LEU A 92 18.06 -22.10 -1.29
N PRO A 93 18.83 -23.14 -1.64
CA PRO A 93 18.30 -24.46 -2.01
C PRO A 93 17.36 -25.04 -0.92
N GLY A 94 16.28 -25.73 -1.32
CA GLY A 94 15.29 -26.29 -0.39
C GLY A 94 13.82 -26.07 -0.78
N GLY A 95 13.56 -25.25 -1.81
CA GLY A 95 12.21 -25.02 -2.34
C GLY A 95 11.35 -24.11 -1.47
N VAL A 96 10.16 -23.74 -1.97
CA VAL A 96 9.16 -23.02 -1.16
C VAL A 96 8.57 -24.02 -0.17
N LYS A 97 8.82 -23.82 1.11
CA LYS A 97 8.30 -24.70 2.16
C LYS A 97 6.78 -24.48 2.30
N ALA A 98 6.04 -25.58 2.39
CA ALA A 98 4.63 -25.51 2.76
C ALA A 98 4.53 -24.97 4.19
N THR A 99 4.04 -23.76 4.34
CA THR A 99 3.87 -23.09 5.64
C THR A 99 2.51 -22.41 5.67
N GLU A 100 1.88 -22.36 6.83
CA GLU A 100 0.57 -21.73 7.02
C GLU A 100 0.58 -20.28 6.52
N GLN A 101 -0.46 -19.92 5.78
CA GLN A 101 -0.66 -18.58 5.26
C GLN A 101 -1.05 -17.65 6.42
N PHE A 102 -0.10 -16.89 6.96
CA PHE A 102 -0.39 -15.79 7.88
C PHE A 102 -0.88 -14.58 7.08
N GLY A 103 -2.18 -14.57 6.80
CA GLY A 103 -2.88 -13.38 6.30
C GLY A 103 -3.54 -12.61 7.45
N ASN A 104 -3.69 -11.29 7.29
CA ASN A 104 -4.53 -10.51 8.18
C ASN A 104 -6.00 -10.88 7.88
N PRO A 105 -6.81 -11.36 8.85
CA PRO A 105 -8.18 -11.76 8.57
C PRO A 105 -8.97 -10.58 8.02
N THR A 106 -9.53 -10.76 6.82
CA THR A 106 -10.46 -9.79 6.25
C THR A 106 -11.80 -9.90 6.98
N VAL A 107 -12.06 -8.96 7.90
CA VAL A 107 -13.37 -8.84 8.55
C VAL A 107 -14.39 -8.34 7.52
N ARG A 108 -15.28 -9.21 7.06
CA ARG A 108 -16.43 -8.83 6.22
C ARG A 108 -17.58 -8.43 7.14
N HIS A 109 -17.90 -7.14 7.21
CA HIS A 109 -19.16 -6.68 7.81
C HIS A 109 -20.30 -6.96 6.82
N ASN A 110 -21.11 -7.98 7.10
CA ASN A 110 -22.41 -8.11 6.44
C ASN A 110 -23.31 -6.98 6.96
N ALA A 111 -23.65 -6.03 6.10
CA ALA A 111 -24.70 -5.06 6.42
C ALA A 111 -26.03 -5.83 6.52
N GLU A 112 -26.50 -6.05 7.74
CA GLU A 112 -27.84 -6.57 7.97
C GLU A 112 -28.86 -5.60 7.36
N ARG A 113 -29.65 -6.16 6.45
CA ARG A 113 -30.69 -5.48 5.67
C ARG A 113 -31.87 -5.18 6.59
N ASN A 114 -31.77 -4.11 7.40
CA ASN A 114 -32.88 -3.60 8.18
C ASN A 114 -33.87 -2.87 7.27
N GLY A 115 -34.93 -3.58 6.91
CA GLY A 115 -36.12 -2.96 6.37
C GLY A 115 -37.14 -4.04 6.06
N HIS A 116 -38.17 -4.14 6.91
CA HIS A 116 -39.58 -4.32 6.52
C HIS A 116 -40.45 -4.06 7.75
N GLY A 117 -40.94 -2.82 7.85
CA GLY A 117 -41.99 -2.41 8.76
C GLY A 117 -42.92 -1.45 8.04
N LYS A 118 -44.24 -1.70 8.19
CA LYS A 118 -45.43 -1.02 7.64
C LYS A 118 -45.81 -1.46 6.22
N GLY A 119 -47.05 -1.84 5.93
CA GLY A 119 -48.28 -1.86 6.73
C GLY A 119 -49.45 -1.82 5.76
N SER A 120 -50.46 -2.66 5.98
CA SER A 120 -51.88 -2.49 5.66
C SER A 120 -52.60 -3.73 6.18
#